data_AF-A0A2T4J513-F1
#
_entry.id   AF-A0A2T4J513-F1
#
_cell.length_a   1.000
_cell.length_b   1.000
_cell.length_c   1.000
_cell.angle_alpha   90.00
_cell.angle_beta   90.00
_cell.angle_gamma   90.00
#
_symmetry.space_group_name_H-M   'P 1'
#
loop_
_entity.id
_entity.type
_entity.pdbx_description
1 polymer ?
#
loop_
_entity_poly.entity_id
_entity_poly.type
_entity_poly.pdbx_seq_one_letter_code
_entity_poly.pdbx_strand_id
1 'polypeptide(L)'
;YVFLGPLVGALSRAGTGWVADRFGGGRVTFWVFAGMIASVLAVIFSLQAGSFPGFFAGFIALFFFTGVGNASTFQMIPVIMGKEVPRLMPQLTGADRARQIAMESSGIVAFTSAIGAYGGFFIPKAYGSSIAMTGSPVGALWLFLAFYVICLVLTWVVYTRPGGLLHEIERGRAFAAPHPAE
;
A
#
# COMPACT_ATOMS: atom_id res chain seq x y z
N TYR A 1 -14.09 16.40 -14.68
CA TYR A 1 -12.81 15.73 -14.35
C TYR A 1 -12.84 14.83 -13.10
N VAL A 2 -14.00 14.57 -12.47
CA VAL A 2 -14.08 13.82 -11.19
C VAL A 2 -13.70 12.33 -11.31
N PHE A 3 -13.93 11.69 -12.46
CA PHE A 3 -13.65 10.26 -12.65
C PHE A 3 -12.19 9.92 -13.00
N LEU A 4 -11.36 10.92 -13.31
CA LEU A 4 -9.96 10.69 -13.70
C LEU A 4 -9.12 10.13 -12.55
N GLY A 5 -9.30 10.64 -11.33
CA GLY A 5 -8.59 10.12 -10.15
C GLY A 5 -8.89 8.64 -9.89
N PRO A 6 -10.17 8.24 -9.72
CA PRO A 6 -10.54 6.84 -9.55
C PRO A 6 -10.10 5.94 -10.70
N LEU A 7 -10.15 6.42 -11.95
CA LEU A 7 -9.66 5.67 -13.12
C LEU A 7 -8.16 5.38 -13.01
N VAL A 8 -7.34 6.40 -12.70
CA VAL A 8 -5.88 6.23 -12.52
C VAL A 8 -5.57 5.31 -11.34
N GLY A 9 -6.32 5.43 -10.23
CA GLY A 9 -6.18 4.54 -9.08
C GLY A 9 -6.53 3.08 -9.40
N ALA A 10 -7.59 2.85 -10.18
CA ALA A 10 -8.00 1.50 -10.58
C ALA A 10 -7.00 0.88 -11.57
N LEU A 11 -6.54 1.66 -12.56
CA LEU A 11 -5.54 1.23 -13.54
C LEU A 11 -4.18 0.95 -12.91
N SER A 12 -3.72 1.80 -11.99
CA SER A 12 -2.48 1.57 -11.26
C SER A 12 -2.57 0.29 -10.42
N ARG A 13 -3.66 0.07 -9.69
CA ARG A 13 -3.87 -1.19 -8.94
C ARG A 13 -3.80 -2.42 -9.84
N ALA A 14 -4.43 -2.39 -11.03
CA ALA A 14 -4.40 -3.49 -11.98
C ALA A 14 -3.01 -3.68 -12.62
N GLY A 15 -2.30 -2.58 -12.89
CA GLY A 15 -1.01 -2.60 -13.59
C GLY A 15 0.21 -2.85 -12.71
N THR A 16 0.15 -2.57 -11.41
CA THR A 16 1.34 -2.66 -10.53
C THR A 16 1.45 -3.93 -9.71
N GLY A 17 0.55 -4.90 -9.87
CA GLY A 17 0.67 -6.20 -9.20
C GLY A 17 2.03 -6.87 -9.50
N TRP A 18 2.45 -6.87 -10.76
CA TRP A 18 3.75 -7.42 -11.17
C TRP A 18 4.96 -6.67 -10.59
N VAL A 19 4.82 -5.38 -10.26
CA VAL A 19 5.93 -4.55 -9.76
C VAL A 19 6.35 -5.00 -8.37
N ALA A 20 5.39 -5.32 -7.48
CA ALA A 20 5.71 -5.81 -6.14
C ALA A 20 6.31 -7.22 -6.17
N ASP A 21 5.91 -8.06 -7.14
CA ASP A 21 6.47 -9.40 -7.32
C ASP A 21 7.95 -9.36 -7.74
N ARG A 22 8.35 -8.33 -8.52
CA ARG A 22 9.72 -8.18 -9.05
C ARG A 22 10.66 -7.40 -8.13
N PHE A 23 10.17 -6.36 -7.46
CA PHE A 23 11.01 -5.45 -6.66
C PHE A 23 10.91 -5.69 -5.15
N GLY A 24 10.03 -6.59 -4.72
CA GLY A 24 9.76 -6.89 -3.32
C GLY A 24 8.74 -5.93 -2.71
N GLY A 25 7.64 -6.50 -2.20
CA GLY A 25 6.48 -5.73 -1.72
C GLY A 25 6.85 -4.67 -0.69
N GLY A 26 7.73 -4.98 0.26
CA GLY A 26 8.12 -4.06 1.33
C GLY A 26 8.83 -2.78 0.83
N ARG A 27 9.71 -2.91 -0.17
CA ARG A 27 10.39 -1.75 -0.78
C ARG A 27 9.43 -0.91 -1.61
N VAL A 28 8.53 -1.55 -2.35
CA VAL A 28 7.52 -0.85 -3.16
C VAL A 28 6.58 -0.07 -2.24
N THR A 29 6.08 -0.70 -1.16
CA THR A 29 5.19 -0.05 -0.20
C THR A 29 5.84 1.16 0.50
N PHE A 30 7.15 1.09 0.81
CA PHE A 30 7.88 2.24 1.36
C PHE A 30 7.89 3.44 0.40
N TRP A 31 8.27 3.21 -0.87
CA TRP A 31 8.28 4.27 -1.89
C TRP A 31 6.89 4.80 -2.21
N VAL A 32 5.87 3.94 -2.12
CA VAL A 32 4.48 4.37 -2.24
C VAL A 32 4.10 5.34 -1.14
N PHE A 33 4.36 5.01 0.13
CA PHE A 33 4.02 5.94 1.23
C PHE A 33 4.81 7.24 1.13
N ALA A 34 6.07 7.20 0.70
CA ALA A 34 6.86 8.41 0.44
C ALA A 34 6.23 9.25 -0.69
N GLY A 35 5.77 8.60 -1.76
CA GLY A 35 5.04 9.25 -2.87
C GLY A 35 3.69 9.84 -2.44
N MET A 36 2.96 9.17 -1.55
CA MET A 36 1.71 9.69 -0.98
C MET A 36 1.95 10.95 -0.15
N ILE A 37 2.98 10.95 0.71
CA ILE A 37 3.39 12.12 1.49
C ILE A 37 3.74 13.29 0.56
N ALA A 38 4.58 13.04 -0.45
CA ALA A 38 4.95 14.07 -1.43
C ALA A 38 3.74 14.62 -2.20
N SER A 39 2.79 13.75 -2.56
CA SER A 39 1.56 14.14 -3.25
C SER A 39 0.66 15.03 -2.37
N VAL A 40 0.50 14.68 -1.09
CA VAL A 40 -0.27 15.52 -0.14
C VAL A 40 0.40 16.87 0.07
N LEU A 41 1.72 16.92 0.20
CA LEU A 41 2.46 18.18 0.30
C LEU A 41 2.27 19.03 -0.96
N ALA A 42 2.35 18.43 -2.15
CA ALA A 42 2.10 19.14 -3.42
C ALA A 42 0.69 19.73 -3.48
N VAL A 43 -0.32 19.02 -2.96
CA VAL A 43 -1.70 19.53 -2.85
C VAL A 43 -1.76 20.72 -1.88
N ILE A 44 -1.13 20.63 -0.70
CA ILE A 44 -1.11 21.72 0.29
C ILE A 44 -0.45 22.98 -0.30
N PHE A 45 0.73 22.84 -0.92
CA PHE A 45 1.43 23.96 -1.57
C PHE A 45 0.62 24.56 -2.72
N SER A 46 -0.03 23.73 -3.53
CA SER A 46 -0.84 24.19 -4.66
C SER A 46 -2.10 24.94 -4.21
N LEU A 47 -2.69 24.55 -3.08
CA LEU A 47 -3.81 25.28 -2.47
C LEU A 47 -3.37 26.67 -1.98
N GLN A 48 -2.19 26.79 -1.39
CA GLN A 48 -1.64 28.09 -0.96
C GLN A 48 -1.29 28.99 -2.16
N ALA A 49 -0.78 28.40 -3.24
CA ALA A 49 -0.43 29.10 -4.48
C ALA A 49 -1.65 29.41 -5.38
N GLY A 50 -2.86 28.91 -5.06
CA GLY A 50 -4.05 29.04 -5.90
C GLY A 50 -3.94 28.33 -7.26
N SER A 51 -3.03 27.33 -7.39
CA SER A 51 -2.75 26.65 -8.65
C SER A 51 -3.60 25.40 -8.82
N PHE A 52 -4.64 25.51 -9.65
CA PHE A 52 -5.48 24.36 -10.01
C PHE A 52 -4.70 23.22 -10.70
N PRO A 53 -3.78 23.47 -11.65
CA PRO A 53 -2.99 22.40 -12.27
C PRO A 53 -2.12 21.64 -11.26
N GLY A 54 -1.50 22.34 -10.32
CA GLY A 54 -0.70 21.72 -9.25
C GLY A 54 -1.55 20.88 -8.30
N PHE A 55 -2.71 21.41 -7.91
CA PHE A 55 -3.68 20.70 -7.08
C PHE A 55 -4.16 19.41 -7.78
N PHE A 56 -4.54 19.52 -9.05
CA PHE A 56 -5.03 18.40 -9.83
C PHE A 56 -3.93 17.34 -10.04
N ALA A 57 -2.72 17.74 -10.40
CA ALA A 57 -1.59 16.83 -10.57
C ALA A 57 -1.25 16.09 -9.26
N GLY A 58 -1.23 16.80 -8.13
CA GLY A 58 -1.02 16.20 -6.81
C GLY A 58 -2.09 15.18 -6.43
N PHE A 59 -3.36 15.48 -6.72
CA PHE A 59 -4.45 14.53 -6.51
C PHE A 59 -4.35 13.29 -7.40
N ILE A 60 -4.04 13.45 -8.69
CA ILE A 60 -3.83 12.32 -9.61
C ILE A 60 -2.67 11.44 -9.14
N ALA A 61 -1.56 12.05 -8.72
CA ALA A 61 -0.44 11.33 -8.14
C ALA A 61 -0.84 10.58 -6.86
N LEU A 62 -1.63 11.21 -5.98
CA LEU A 62 -2.14 10.55 -4.77
C LEU A 62 -3.01 9.33 -5.11
N PHE A 63 -3.91 9.43 -6.09
CA PHE A 63 -4.74 8.30 -6.55
C PHE A 63 -3.89 7.17 -7.15
N PHE A 64 -2.88 7.53 -7.94
CA PHE A 64 -1.92 6.56 -8.49
C PHE A 64 -1.21 5.80 -7.37
N PHE A 65 -0.55 6.52 -6.44
CA PHE A 65 0.17 5.89 -5.34
C PHE A 65 -0.75 5.07 -4.43
N THR A 66 -1.98 5.53 -4.18
CA THR A 66 -2.98 4.75 -3.41
C THR A 66 -3.32 3.44 -4.11
N GLY A 67 -3.48 3.44 -5.43
CA GLY A 67 -3.72 2.22 -6.22
C GLY A 67 -2.55 1.23 -6.12
N VAL A 68 -1.32 1.72 -6.25
CA VAL A 68 -0.11 0.89 -6.07
C VAL A 68 0.03 0.37 -4.64
N GLY A 69 -0.28 1.21 -3.65
CA GLY A 69 -0.23 0.85 -2.23
C GLY A 69 -1.16 -0.30 -1.88
N ASN A 70 -2.40 -0.26 -2.39
CA ASN A 70 -3.37 -1.34 -2.21
C ASN A 70 -2.87 -2.66 -2.84
N ALA A 71 -2.34 -2.62 -4.06
CA ALA A 71 -1.80 -3.82 -4.71
C ALA A 71 -0.63 -4.42 -3.92
N SER A 72 0.36 -3.60 -3.57
CA SER A 72 1.55 -4.05 -2.82
C SER A 72 1.21 -4.63 -1.44
N THR A 73 0.30 -4.00 -0.71
CA THR A 73 -0.11 -4.44 0.63
C THR A 73 -0.85 -5.77 0.57
N PHE A 74 -1.76 -5.96 -0.38
CA PHE A 74 -2.48 -7.23 -0.53
C PHE A 74 -1.58 -8.36 -0.99
N GLN A 75 -0.55 -8.08 -1.79
CA GLN A 75 0.43 -9.09 -2.21
C GLN A 75 1.42 -9.47 -1.09
N MET A 76 1.66 -8.59 -0.11
CA MET A 76 2.50 -8.92 1.04
C MET A 76 1.89 -9.97 1.96
N ILE A 77 0.56 -10.01 2.09
CA ILE A 77 -0.13 -10.95 2.99
C ILE A 77 0.21 -12.42 2.67
N PRO A 78 0.03 -12.94 1.43
CA PRO A 78 0.37 -14.33 1.11
C PRO A 78 1.87 -14.63 1.19
N VAL A 79 2.73 -13.64 0.93
CA VAL A 79 4.19 -13.78 1.09
C VAL A 79 4.57 -14.00 2.56
N ILE A 80 3.92 -13.29 3.48
CA ILE A 80 4.14 -13.44 4.93
C ILE A 80 3.59 -14.78 5.40
N MET A 81 2.37 -15.15 5.01
CA MET A 81 1.79 -16.46 5.37
C MET A 81 2.60 -17.63 4.81
N GLY A 82 3.21 -17.47 3.64
CA GLY A 82 4.14 -18.45 3.08
C GLY A 82 5.37 -18.73 3.94
N LYS A 83 5.73 -17.82 4.86
CA LYS A 83 6.78 -18.02 5.87
C LYS A 83 6.23 -18.50 7.21
N GLU A 84 5.07 -18.00 7.59
CA GLU A 84 4.49 -18.23 8.91
C GLU A 84 3.86 -19.63 9.02
N VAL A 85 3.15 -20.08 7.98
CA VAL A 85 2.52 -21.42 7.96
C VAL A 85 3.54 -22.56 8.10
N PRO A 86 4.68 -22.59 7.37
CA PRO A 86 5.70 -23.61 7.60
C PRO A 86 6.34 -23.56 8.98
N ARG A 87 6.36 -22.39 9.65
CA ARG A 87 6.89 -22.23 11.01
C ARG A 87 5.92 -22.74 12.06
N LEU A 88 4.63 -22.44 11.95
CA LEU A 88 3.61 -22.91 12.90
C LEU A 88 3.19 -24.36 12.66
N MET A 89 3.19 -24.81 11.41
CA MET A 89 2.68 -26.12 11.00
C MET A 89 3.71 -26.89 10.17
N PRO A 90 4.87 -27.25 10.76
CA PRO A 90 5.94 -27.97 10.05
C PRO A 90 5.50 -29.33 9.47
N GLN A 91 4.45 -29.93 10.04
CA GLN A 91 3.85 -31.20 9.61
C GLN A 91 3.12 -31.14 8.27
N LEU A 92 2.68 -29.95 7.81
CA LEU A 92 2.00 -29.82 6.52
C LEU A 92 3.02 -29.84 5.38
N THR A 93 2.81 -30.71 4.38
CA THR A 93 3.71 -30.86 3.23
C THR A 93 2.96 -30.66 1.91
N GLY A 94 3.71 -30.30 0.86
CA GLY A 94 3.20 -30.21 -0.52
C GLY A 94 1.91 -29.39 -0.68
N ALA A 95 0.88 -30.02 -1.26
CA ALA A 95 -0.38 -29.38 -1.61
C ALA A 95 -1.18 -28.90 -0.40
N ASP A 96 -1.12 -29.61 0.74
CA ASP A 96 -1.87 -29.24 1.95
C ASP A 96 -1.33 -27.95 2.56
N ARG A 97 -0.01 -27.75 2.53
CA ARG A 97 0.63 -26.50 2.95
C ARG A 97 0.21 -25.33 2.07
N ALA A 98 0.23 -25.51 0.74
CA ALA A 98 -0.17 -24.46 -0.19
C ALA A 98 -1.64 -24.05 0.02
N ARG A 99 -2.52 -25.04 0.26
CA ARG A 99 -3.93 -24.81 0.58
C ARG A 99 -4.12 -24.04 1.89
N GLN A 100 -3.38 -24.40 2.94
CA GLN A 100 -3.40 -23.72 4.23
C GLN A 100 -2.99 -22.25 4.08
N ILE A 101 -1.86 -21.98 3.39
CA ILE A 101 -1.38 -20.62 3.11
C ILE A 101 -2.46 -19.82 2.38
N ALA A 102 -3.07 -20.38 1.33
CA ALA A 102 -4.10 -19.70 0.57
C ALA A 102 -5.34 -19.39 1.42
N MET A 103 -5.77 -20.34 2.27
CA MET A 103 -6.93 -20.17 3.14
C MET A 103 -6.69 -19.05 4.16
N GLU A 104 -5.58 -19.11 4.91
CA GLU A 104 -5.24 -18.10 5.93
C GLU A 104 -5.04 -16.71 5.31
N SER A 105 -4.32 -16.64 4.18
CA SER A 105 -4.12 -15.38 3.46
C SER A 105 -5.44 -14.77 2.99
N SER A 106 -6.35 -15.58 2.44
CA SER A 106 -7.65 -15.10 1.97
C SER A 106 -8.51 -14.55 3.10
N GLY A 107 -8.50 -15.21 4.27
CA GLY A 107 -9.18 -14.73 5.47
C GLY A 107 -8.63 -13.39 5.96
N ILE A 108 -7.30 -13.25 6.03
CA ILE A 108 -6.65 -12.00 6.44
C ILE A 108 -6.95 -10.87 5.44
N VAL A 109 -6.87 -11.15 4.14
CA VAL A 109 -7.20 -10.16 3.09
C VAL A 109 -8.65 -9.71 3.21
N ALA A 110 -9.60 -10.63 3.41
CA ALA A 110 -11.02 -10.27 3.54
C ALA A 110 -11.27 -9.40 4.78
N PHE A 111 -10.71 -9.78 5.93
CA PHE A 111 -10.87 -9.03 7.18
C PHE A 111 -10.23 -7.63 7.10
N THR A 112 -8.99 -7.55 6.61
CA THR A 112 -8.30 -6.26 6.43
C THR A 112 -8.99 -5.36 5.39
N SER A 113 -9.56 -5.94 4.33
CA SER A 113 -10.35 -5.21 3.33
C SER A 113 -11.63 -4.63 3.92
N ALA A 114 -12.32 -5.36 4.80
CA ALA A 114 -13.50 -4.86 5.50
C ALA A 114 -13.16 -3.63 6.37
N ILE A 115 -12.02 -3.67 7.06
CA ILE A 115 -11.52 -2.50 7.80
C ILE A 115 -11.14 -1.36 6.85
N GLY A 116 -10.45 -1.66 5.74
CA GLY A 116 -10.05 -0.67 4.74
C GLY A 116 -11.23 0.07 4.09
N ALA A 117 -12.38 -0.59 3.96
CA ALA A 117 -13.59 0.01 3.40
C ALA A 117 -14.09 1.23 4.21
N TYR A 118 -13.84 1.30 5.51
CA TYR A 118 -14.16 2.47 6.33
C TYR A 118 -13.45 3.74 5.86
N GLY A 119 -12.30 3.62 5.17
CA GLY A 119 -11.60 4.75 4.57
C GLY A 119 -12.47 5.53 3.57
N GLY A 120 -13.35 4.85 2.84
CA GLY A 120 -14.27 5.49 1.88
C GLY A 120 -15.29 6.43 2.53
N PHE A 121 -15.63 6.19 3.80
CA PHE A 121 -16.48 7.08 4.60
C PHE A 121 -15.66 8.12 5.36
N PHE A 122 -14.50 7.71 5.89
CA PHE A 122 -13.64 8.56 6.70
C PHE A 122 -13.10 9.75 5.90
N ILE A 123 -12.65 9.53 4.65
CA ILE A 123 -12.02 10.59 3.85
C ILE A 123 -13.01 11.74 3.54
N PRO A 124 -14.21 11.50 2.96
CA PRO A 124 -15.18 12.57 2.71
C PRO A 124 -15.64 13.25 4.00
N LYS A 125 -15.83 12.49 5.08
CA LYS A 125 -16.23 13.05 6.38
C LYS A 125 -15.15 13.94 6.97
N ALA A 126 -13.89 13.53 6.93
CA ALA A 126 -12.77 14.33 7.41
C ALA A 126 -12.63 15.65 6.62
N TYR A 127 -12.74 15.60 5.29
CA TYR A 127 -12.79 16.82 4.46
C TYR A 127 -13.98 17.70 4.83
N GLY A 128 -15.19 17.13 4.97
CA GLY A 128 -16.39 17.86 5.34
C GLY A 128 -16.28 18.55 6.71
N SER A 129 -15.80 17.82 7.73
CA SER A 129 -15.58 18.38 9.07
C SER A 129 -14.51 19.47 9.07
N SER A 130 -13.41 19.29 8.33
CA SER A 130 -12.36 20.31 8.19
C SER A 130 -12.93 21.60 7.58
N ILE A 131 -13.70 21.48 6.49
CA ILE A 131 -14.30 22.64 5.83
C ILE A 131 -15.34 23.30 6.75
N ALA A 132 -16.16 22.53 7.46
CA ALA A 132 -17.17 23.08 8.37
C ALA A 132 -16.57 23.82 9.58
N MET A 133 -15.43 23.36 10.10
CA MET A 133 -14.80 23.93 11.30
C MET A 133 -13.81 25.06 10.98
N THR A 134 -13.01 24.91 9.91
CA THR A 134 -11.89 25.83 9.61
C THR A 134 -12.05 26.57 8.28
N GLY A 135 -13.15 26.33 7.55
CA GLY A 135 -13.37 26.92 6.22
C GLY A 135 -12.42 26.39 5.12
N SER A 136 -11.59 25.38 5.42
CA SER A 136 -10.54 24.91 4.52
C SER A 136 -10.31 23.39 4.65
N PRO A 137 -10.02 22.67 3.55
CA PRO A 137 -9.70 21.24 3.58
C PRO A 137 -8.28 20.93 4.09
N VAL A 138 -7.46 21.96 4.37
CA VAL A 138 -6.06 21.79 4.77
C VAL A 138 -5.91 21.01 6.08
N GLY A 139 -6.85 21.17 7.02
CA GLY A 139 -6.84 20.40 8.27
C GLY A 139 -6.94 18.89 8.03
N ALA A 140 -7.81 18.46 7.13
CA ALA A 140 -7.91 17.06 6.72
C ALA A 140 -6.64 16.56 6.01
N LEU A 141 -6.02 17.39 5.16
CA LEU A 141 -4.78 17.03 4.47
C LEU A 141 -3.62 16.79 5.45
N TRP A 142 -3.49 17.60 6.50
CA TRP A 142 -2.50 17.38 7.56
C TRP A 142 -2.75 16.09 8.35
N LEU A 143 -4.01 15.77 8.63
CA LEU A 143 -4.37 14.51 9.26
C LEU A 143 -3.95 13.31 8.39
N PHE A 144 -4.24 13.35 7.08
CA PHE A 144 -3.82 12.30 6.16
C PHE A 144 -2.29 12.21 6.02
N LEU A 145 -1.60 13.36 5.99
CA LEU A 145 -0.14 13.40 5.98
C LEU A 145 0.46 12.71 7.20
N ALA A 146 -0.04 13.03 8.40
CA ALA A 146 0.42 12.40 9.64
C ALA A 146 0.19 10.88 9.62
N PHE A 147 -0.98 10.44 9.13
CA PHE A 147 -1.27 9.01 8.96
C PHE A 147 -0.28 8.34 7.99
N TYR A 148 -0.01 8.93 6.83
CA TYR A 148 0.95 8.36 5.87
C TYR A 148 2.39 8.35 6.41
N VAL A 149 2.79 9.35 7.20
CA VAL A 149 4.09 9.35 7.88
C VAL A 149 4.18 8.19 8.88
N ILE A 150 3.13 7.97 9.68
CA ILE A 150 3.08 6.82 10.61
C ILE A 150 3.17 5.50 9.82
N CYS A 151 2.43 5.35 8.73
CA CYS A 151 2.51 4.17 7.88
C CYS A 151 3.91 3.98 7.28
N LEU A 152 4.58 5.05 6.86
CA LEU A 152 5.94 5.00 6.34
C LEU A 152 6.92 4.55 7.42
N VAL A 153 6.82 5.11 8.63
CA VAL A 153 7.68 4.74 9.76
C VAL A 153 7.47 3.28 10.16
N LEU A 154 6.21 2.82 10.23
CA LEU A 154 5.90 1.42 10.51
C LEU A 154 6.46 0.49 9.42
N THR A 155 6.25 0.83 8.15
CA THR A 155 6.84 0.09 7.02
C THR A 155 8.36 0.06 7.13
N TRP A 156 8.97 1.18 7.54
CA TRP A 156 10.42 1.27 7.73
C TRP A 156 10.93 0.34 8.84
N VAL A 157 10.33 0.45 10.01
CA VAL A 157 10.71 -0.29 11.22
C VAL A 157 10.52 -1.79 11.04
N VAL A 158 9.43 -2.23 10.41
CA VAL A 158 9.06 -3.64 10.27
C VAL A 158 9.72 -4.32 9.06
N TYR A 159 9.82 -3.62 7.91
CA TYR A 159 10.25 -4.25 6.65
C TYR A 159 11.64 -3.85 6.16
N THR A 160 12.04 -2.59 6.24
CA THR A 160 13.28 -2.10 5.59
C THR A 160 14.49 -1.94 6.54
N ARG A 161 14.29 -2.04 7.86
CA ARG A 161 15.40 -2.10 8.83
C ARG A 161 16.30 -3.32 8.56
N PRO A 162 17.65 -3.22 8.66
CA PRO A 162 18.54 -4.40 8.61
C PRO A 162 18.16 -5.37 9.73
N GLY A 163 17.56 -6.51 9.35
CA GLY A 163 16.91 -7.50 10.25
C GLY A 163 15.39 -7.65 10.08
N GLY A 164 14.75 -6.86 9.21
CA GLY A 164 13.30 -6.95 8.93
C GLY A 164 12.91 -8.19 8.12
N LEU A 165 11.67 -8.66 8.29
CA LEU A 165 11.17 -9.96 7.81
C LEU A 165 11.30 -10.19 6.28
N LEU A 166 11.41 -9.11 5.48
CA LEU A 166 11.63 -9.13 4.02
C LEU A 166 13.07 -8.83 3.59
N HIS A 167 13.91 -8.26 4.46
CA HIS A 167 15.29 -7.89 4.11
C HIS A 167 16.13 -9.11 3.74
N GLU A 168 15.88 -10.25 4.39
CA GLU A 168 16.51 -11.54 4.06
C GLU A 168 15.91 -12.21 2.82
N ILE A 169 14.61 -12.00 2.52
CA ILE A 169 13.97 -12.60 1.33
C ILE A 169 14.45 -11.92 0.05
N GLU A 170 14.50 -10.58 0.06
CA GLU A 170 14.86 -9.79 -1.12
C GLU A 170 16.34 -9.91 -1.46
N ARG A 171 17.22 -10.17 -0.47
CA ARG A 171 18.62 -10.52 -0.74
C ARG A 171 18.83 -12.01 -1.05
N GLY A 172 17.99 -12.90 -0.52
CA GLY A 172 18.08 -14.35 -0.75
C GLY A 172 17.56 -14.82 -2.11
N ARG A 173 16.68 -14.04 -2.77
CA ARG A 173 16.16 -14.36 -4.12
C ARG A 173 17.13 -14.07 -5.27
N ALA A 174 18.40 -13.82 -4.99
CA ALA A 174 19.44 -13.77 -6.02
C ALA A 174 19.76 -15.17 -6.62
N PHE A 175 19.32 -16.28 -6.03
CA PHE A 175 19.55 -17.62 -6.60
C PHE A 175 18.37 -18.56 -6.32
N ALA A 176 17.40 -18.57 -7.24
CA ALA A 176 16.66 -19.78 -7.55
C ALA A 176 16.37 -19.71 -9.05
N ALA A 177 17.34 -20.18 -9.83
CA ALA A 177 17.15 -20.43 -11.25
C ALA A 177 15.92 -21.36 -11.45
N PRO A 178 15.16 -21.21 -12.54
CA PRO A 178 14.12 -22.17 -12.86
C PRO A 178 14.76 -23.57 -12.95
N HIS A 179 14.20 -24.51 -12.19
CA HIS A 179 14.48 -25.93 -12.36
C HIS A 179 14.27 -26.28 -13.84
N PRO A 180 15.25 -26.86 -14.55
CA PRO A 180 14.99 -27.41 -15.87
C PRO A 180 13.97 -28.54 -15.71
N ALA A 181 12.90 -28.47 -16.50
CA ALA A 181 11.98 -29.56 -16.67
C ALA A 181 12.73 -30.71 -17.36
N GLU A 182 12.89 -31.82 -16.66
CA GLU A 182 13.13 -33.15 -17.24
C GLU A 182 11.92 -34.02 -16.95
#